data_AF-A0A7Y6UR64-F1
#
_entry.id   AF-A0A7Y6UR64-F1
#
_cell.length_a   1.000
_cell.length_b   1.000
_cell.length_c   1.000
_cell.angle_alpha   90.00
_cell.angle_beta   90.00
_cell.angle_gamma   90.00
#
_symmetry.space_group_name_H-M   'P 1'
#
loop_
_entity.id
_entity.type
_entity.pdbx_description
1 polymer ?
#
loop_
_entity_poly.entity_id
_entity_poly.type
_entity_poly.pdbx_seq_one_letter_code
_entity_poly.pdbx_strand_id
1 'polypeptide(L)'
;MPLIDPAEVPEDVTSPEGVAGLNTVIDTLRARRVETIKMPEPPKGFRLANKVRAYCQSQLWRCLDLVDSAESLRRSNHGLGTIVMVRAIYETVAAFLHFERKLAEMMTPLESKADLERIDVFVHGKTFSTRLEDLLEKVGADESSRATSVLTQIDRGVVIVNPRRRILNAQKRREDTTDLDAECSKATIRRSC
;
A
#
# COMPACT_ATOMS: atom_id res chain seq x y z
N MET A 1 26.44 7.02 -14.70
CA MET A 1 25.87 8.31 -15.14
C MET A 1 25.13 8.88 -13.94
N PRO A 2 25.37 10.15 -13.56
CA PRO A 2 24.67 10.75 -12.43
C PRO A 2 23.15 10.69 -12.66
N LEU A 3 22.39 10.53 -11.58
CA LEU A 3 20.94 10.45 -11.71
C LEU A 3 20.37 11.79 -12.17
N ILE A 4 20.87 12.88 -11.59
CA ILE A 4 20.49 14.26 -11.94
C ILE A 4 21.68 14.93 -12.60
N ASP A 5 21.51 15.46 -13.80
CA ASP A 5 22.53 16.25 -14.48
C ASP A 5 22.54 17.68 -13.91
N PRO A 6 23.67 18.17 -13.36
CA PRO A 6 23.77 19.55 -12.89
C PRO A 6 23.43 20.60 -13.96
N ALA A 7 23.65 20.30 -15.25
CA ALA A 7 23.34 21.22 -16.34
C ALA A 7 21.83 21.39 -16.59
N GLU A 8 21.01 20.44 -16.15
CA GLU A 8 19.54 20.49 -16.29
C GLU A 8 18.85 21.22 -15.13
N VAL A 9 19.60 21.58 -14.08
CA VAL A 9 19.05 22.19 -12.87
C VAL A 9 19.37 23.69 -12.87
N PRO A 10 18.36 24.57 -12.83
CA PRO A 10 18.58 26.00 -12.76
C PRO A 10 19.39 26.40 -11.50
N GLU A 11 20.37 27.29 -11.66
CA GLU A 11 21.27 27.73 -10.57
C GLU A 11 20.53 28.43 -9.43
N ASP A 12 19.34 29.00 -9.69
CA ASP A 12 18.46 29.60 -8.70
C ASP A 12 17.75 28.57 -7.80
N VAL A 13 17.69 27.31 -8.22
CA VAL A 13 17.12 26.21 -7.42
C VAL A 13 18.18 25.59 -6.51
N THR A 14 19.35 25.25 -7.06
CA THR A 14 20.47 24.71 -6.27
C THR A 14 21.79 24.87 -7.01
N SER A 15 22.91 24.87 -6.28
CA SER A 15 24.23 24.93 -6.88
C SER A 15 24.61 23.60 -7.55
N PRO A 16 25.49 23.60 -8.56
CA PRO A 16 26.04 22.37 -9.15
C PRO A 16 26.67 21.44 -8.11
N GLU A 17 27.32 22.01 -7.08
CA GLU A 17 27.86 21.26 -5.94
C GLU A 17 26.76 20.58 -5.12
N GLY A 18 25.61 21.25 -4.93
CA GLY A 18 24.43 20.67 -4.29
C GLY A 18 23.90 19.46 -5.06
N VAL A 19 23.82 19.55 -6.39
CA VAL A 19 23.43 18.42 -7.26
C VAL A 19 24.43 17.28 -7.17
N ALA A 20 25.73 17.58 -7.18
CA ALA A 20 26.79 16.58 -7.03
C ALA A 20 26.72 15.87 -5.66
N GLY A 21 26.48 16.62 -4.59
CA GLY A 21 26.27 16.08 -3.25
C GLY A 21 25.07 15.14 -3.18
N LEU A 22 23.95 15.52 -3.78
CA LEU A 22 22.75 14.67 -3.85
C LEU A 22 23.02 13.37 -4.61
N ASN A 23 23.65 13.44 -5.79
CA ASN A 23 24.04 12.25 -6.54
C ASN A 23 24.96 11.33 -5.71
N THR A 24 25.92 11.90 -4.98
CA THR A 24 26.82 11.13 -4.11
C THR A 24 26.07 10.39 -3.00
N VAL A 25 25.08 11.05 -2.39
CA VAL A 25 24.21 10.41 -1.38
C VAL A 25 23.41 9.27 -2.00
N ILE A 26 22.79 9.48 -3.16
CA ILE A 26 22.01 8.46 -3.86
C ILE A 26 22.87 7.25 -4.21
N ASP A 27 24.07 7.46 -4.75
CA ASP A 27 24.99 6.38 -5.10
C ASP A 27 25.47 5.62 -3.86
N THR A 28 25.74 6.32 -2.76
CA THR A 28 26.06 5.71 -1.46
C THR A 28 24.91 4.84 -0.95
N LEU A 29 23.67 5.30 -1.08
CA LEU A 29 22.47 4.56 -0.69
C LEU A 29 22.27 3.33 -1.59
N ARG A 30 22.45 3.47 -2.91
CA ARG A 30 22.37 2.35 -3.87
C ARG A 30 23.40 1.26 -3.56
N ALA A 31 24.61 1.65 -3.20
CA ALA A 31 25.69 0.72 -2.83
C ALA A 31 25.41 -0.05 -1.52
N ARG A 32 24.50 0.45 -0.66
CA ARG A 32 24.09 -0.21 0.59
C ARG A 32 22.91 -1.17 0.44
N ARG A 33 22.37 -1.30 -0.78
CA ARG A 33 21.28 -2.24 -1.05
C ARG A 33 21.76 -3.68 -0.87
N VAL A 34 20.90 -4.48 -0.25
CA VAL A 34 21.10 -5.91 -0.10
C VAL A 34 19.90 -6.60 -0.75
N GLU A 35 20.17 -7.47 -1.71
CA GLU A 35 19.12 -8.21 -2.44
C GLU A 35 18.48 -9.29 -1.58
N THR A 36 19.27 -9.98 -0.75
CA THR A 36 18.81 -11.10 0.06
C THR A 36 19.29 -11.00 1.49
N ILE A 37 18.36 -11.10 2.44
CA ILE A 37 18.67 -11.24 3.86
C ILE A 37 18.29 -12.66 4.29
N LYS A 38 19.28 -13.49 4.63
CA LYS A 38 19.04 -14.86 5.09
C LYS A 38 18.37 -14.85 6.46
N MET A 39 17.25 -15.54 6.62
CA MET A 39 16.56 -15.69 7.90
C MET A 39 16.27 -17.16 8.21
N PRO A 40 16.61 -17.69 9.40
CA PRO A 40 17.27 -17.00 10.52
C PRO A 40 18.77 -16.69 10.27
N GLU A 41 19.37 -15.83 11.10
CA GLU A 41 20.79 -15.46 10.99
C GLU A 41 21.71 -16.66 11.28
N PRO A 42 22.54 -17.11 10.32
CA PRO A 42 23.53 -18.14 10.57
C PRO A 42 24.69 -17.60 11.42
N PRO A 43 25.30 -18.39 12.32
CA PRO A 43 24.90 -19.73 12.77
C PRO A 43 23.92 -19.71 13.96
N LYS A 44 23.67 -18.53 14.56
CA LYS A 44 23.00 -18.39 15.86
C LYS A 44 21.49 -18.62 15.83
N GLY A 45 20.87 -18.63 14.65
CA GLY A 45 19.41 -18.79 14.51
C GLY A 45 18.61 -17.54 14.89
N PHE A 46 19.27 -16.42 15.22
CA PHE A 46 18.61 -15.20 15.67
C PHE A 46 17.86 -14.52 14.52
N ARG A 47 16.58 -14.18 14.71
CA ARG A 47 15.72 -13.63 13.65
C ARG A 47 15.56 -12.12 13.73
N LEU A 48 15.55 -11.58 14.94
CA LEU A 48 15.17 -10.19 15.19
C LEU A 48 16.07 -9.18 14.48
N ALA A 49 17.40 -9.36 14.55
CA ALA A 49 18.35 -8.51 13.84
C ALA A 49 18.09 -8.48 12.32
N ASN A 50 17.80 -9.63 11.72
CA ASN A 50 17.50 -9.71 10.29
C ASN A 50 16.12 -9.17 9.93
N LYS A 51 15.13 -9.24 10.82
CA LYS A 51 13.85 -8.53 10.66
C LYS A 51 14.08 -7.01 10.64
N VAL A 52 14.90 -6.48 11.56
CA VAL A 52 15.26 -5.05 11.57
C VAL A 52 15.97 -4.67 10.27
N ARG A 53 16.97 -5.46 9.84
CA ARG A 53 17.67 -5.23 8.57
C ARG A 53 16.70 -5.25 7.38
N ALA A 54 15.71 -6.14 7.38
CA ALA A 54 14.70 -6.20 6.33
C ALA A 54 13.82 -4.94 6.30
N TYR A 55 13.45 -4.39 7.46
CA TYR A 55 12.77 -3.09 7.52
C TYR A 55 13.64 -1.96 6.97
N CYS A 56 14.90 -1.88 7.40
CA CYS A 56 15.81 -0.83 6.93
C CYS A 56 16.01 -0.91 5.42
N GLN A 57 16.19 -2.11 4.88
CA GLN A 57 16.29 -2.31 3.43
C GLN A 57 14.98 -1.92 2.72
N SER A 58 13.80 -2.29 3.22
CA SER A 58 12.55 -1.91 2.55
C SER A 58 12.35 -0.39 2.45
N GLN A 59 12.72 0.37 3.50
CA GLN A 59 12.68 1.83 3.45
C GLN A 59 13.74 2.40 2.49
N LEU A 60 14.95 1.84 2.47
CA LEU A 60 16.02 2.23 1.56
C LEU A 60 15.61 2.06 0.09
N TRP A 61 15.13 0.87 -0.27
CA TRP A 61 14.65 0.54 -1.61
C TRP A 61 13.52 1.48 -2.02
N ARG A 62 12.53 1.66 -1.15
CA ARG A 62 11.41 2.58 -1.40
C ARG A 62 11.88 4.01 -1.67
N CYS A 63 12.80 4.55 -0.86
CA CYS A 63 13.33 5.89 -1.09
C CYS A 63 14.03 5.99 -2.46
N LEU A 64 14.85 5.01 -2.83
CA LEU A 64 15.55 5.02 -4.11
C LEU A 64 14.58 4.94 -5.30
N ASP A 65 13.57 4.07 -5.23
CA ASP A 65 12.56 3.95 -6.28
C ASP A 65 11.73 5.23 -6.42
N LEU A 66 11.42 5.90 -5.31
CA LEU A 66 10.73 7.19 -5.32
C LEU A 66 11.59 8.31 -5.92
N VAL A 67 12.90 8.31 -5.66
CA VAL A 67 13.84 9.27 -6.26
C VAL A 67 13.91 9.05 -7.78
N ASP A 68 14.08 7.80 -8.22
CA ASP A 68 14.12 7.44 -9.65
C ASP A 68 12.79 7.82 -10.35
N SER A 69 11.66 7.59 -9.68
CA SER A 69 10.33 7.96 -10.18
C SER A 69 10.14 9.48 -10.23
N ALA A 70 10.58 10.22 -9.21
CA ALA A 70 10.50 11.67 -9.18
C ALA A 70 11.28 12.30 -10.33
N GLU A 71 12.49 11.81 -10.59
CA GLU A 71 13.35 12.28 -11.68
C GLU A 71 12.75 11.95 -13.06
N SER A 72 12.22 10.74 -13.24
CA SER A 72 11.53 10.35 -14.47
C SER A 72 10.31 11.25 -14.76
N LEU A 73 9.51 11.55 -13.73
CA LEU A 73 8.36 12.45 -13.85
C LEU A 73 8.81 13.90 -14.11
N ARG A 74 9.92 14.35 -13.52
CA ARG A 74 10.48 15.69 -13.75
C ARG A 74 10.86 15.86 -15.22
N ARG A 75 11.61 14.91 -15.78
CA ARG A 75 12.01 14.93 -17.20
C ARG A 75 10.83 14.89 -18.16
N SER A 76 9.73 14.27 -17.73
CA SER A 76 8.48 14.20 -18.49
C SER A 76 7.55 15.41 -18.26
N ASN A 77 8.02 16.46 -17.58
CA ASN A 77 7.25 17.68 -17.23
C ASN A 77 5.98 17.41 -16.40
N HIS A 78 5.94 16.33 -15.64
CA HIS A 78 4.84 16.00 -14.73
C HIS A 78 5.08 16.55 -13.32
N GLY A 79 5.11 17.88 -13.19
CA GLY A 79 5.50 18.57 -11.94
C GLY A 79 4.68 18.16 -10.70
N LEU A 80 3.36 18.00 -10.83
CA LEU A 80 2.52 17.52 -9.72
C LEU A 80 2.93 16.11 -9.26
N GLY A 81 3.21 15.21 -10.22
CA GLY A 81 3.66 13.86 -9.93
C GLY A 81 5.02 13.86 -9.21
N THR A 82 5.96 14.67 -9.68
CA THR A 82 7.26 14.86 -9.04
C THR A 82 7.10 15.31 -7.58
N ILE A 83 6.26 16.31 -7.30
CA ILE A 83 6.02 16.80 -5.93
C ILE A 83 5.42 15.70 -5.04
N VAL A 84 4.49 14.89 -5.56
CA VAL A 84 3.92 13.76 -4.82
C VAL A 84 4.98 12.72 -4.49
N MET A 85 5.89 12.39 -5.42
CA MET A 85 7.00 11.47 -5.15
C MET A 85 7.97 12.04 -4.11
N VAL A 86 8.33 13.32 -4.22
CA VAL A 86 9.20 14.00 -3.25
C VAL A 86 8.57 13.97 -1.85
N ARG A 87 7.28 14.28 -1.73
CA ARG A 87 6.55 14.18 -0.46
C ARG A 87 6.60 12.76 0.10
N ALA A 88 6.39 11.74 -0.75
CA ALA A 88 6.46 10.34 -0.33
C ALA A 88 7.86 9.96 0.20
N ILE A 89 8.94 10.56 -0.32
CA ILE A 89 10.29 10.38 0.22
C ILE A 89 10.36 10.91 1.66
N TYR A 90 9.90 12.16 1.89
CA TYR A 90 9.87 12.74 3.24
C TYR A 90 9.05 11.91 4.23
N GLU A 91 7.88 11.43 3.82
CA GLU A 91 7.02 10.57 4.65
C GLU A 91 7.71 9.24 4.96
N THR A 92 8.42 8.65 4.00
CA THR A 92 9.18 7.41 4.18
C THR A 92 10.33 7.60 5.17
N VAL A 93 11.09 8.69 5.04
CA VAL A 93 12.18 9.03 5.98
C VAL A 93 11.62 9.31 7.38
N ALA A 94 10.52 10.06 7.49
CA ALA A 94 9.88 10.33 8.78
C ALA A 94 9.40 9.03 9.46
N ALA A 95 8.82 8.10 8.70
CA ALA A 95 8.41 6.79 9.21
C ALA A 95 9.62 5.95 9.67
N PHE A 96 10.74 6.01 8.96
CA PHE A 96 11.99 5.36 9.34
C PHE A 96 12.56 5.95 10.64
N LEU A 97 12.68 7.28 10.76
CA LEU A 97 13.18 7.94 11.97
C LEU A 97 12.28 7.68 13.18
N HIS A 98 10.95 7.66 12.97
CA HIS A 98 10.01 7.27 14.02
C HIS A 98 10.24 5.83 14.49
N PHE A 99 10.46 4.90 13.55
CA PHE A 99 10.79 3.52 13.86
C PHE A 99 12.11 3.41 14.64
N GLU A 100 13.18 4.09 14.19
CA GLU A 100 14.49 4.08 14.83
C GLU A 100 14.41 4.59 16.27
N ARG A 101 13.74 5.73 16.48
CA ARG A 101 13.54 6.30 17.83
C ARG A 101 12.79 5.32 18.73
N LYS A 102 11.71 4.72 18.24
CA LYS A 102 10.92 3.74 19.02
C LYS A 102 11.70 2.47 19.31
N LEU A 103 12.51 2.00 18.37
CA LEU A 103 13.39 0.86 18.57
C LEU A 103 14.44 1.16 19.65
N ALA A 104 15.08 2.34 19.61
CA ALA A 104 16.05 2.76 20.60
C ALA A 104 15.45 2.88 22.01
N GLU A 105 14.24 3.45 22.12
CA GLU A 105 13.46 3.51 23.36
C GLU A 105 13.19 2.11 23.94
N MET A 106 12.92 1.11 23.10
CA MET A 106 12.67 -0.27 23.55
C MET A 106 13.94 -1.07 23.85
N MET A 107 15.08 -0.67 23.29
CA MET A 107 16.37 -1.33 23.54
C MET A 107 17.03 -0.87 24.85
N THR A 108 16.54 0.19 25.51
CA THR A 108 17.23 0.80 26.66
C THR A 108 16.27 1.04 27.84
N PRO A 109 16.37 0.26 28.95
CA PRO A 109 17.27 -0.86 29.21
C PRO A 109 16.71 -2.21 28.69
N LEU A 110 17.61 -3.07 28.19
CA LEU A 110 17.34 -4.47 27.84
C LEU A 110 17.61 -5.34 29.08
N GLU A 111 16.59 -5.61 29.88
CA GLU A 111 16.74 -6.29 31.18
C GLU A 111 16.32 -7.76 31.13
N SER A 112 15.43 -8.12 30.19
CA SER A 112 14.80 -9.43 30.17
C SER A 112 14.59 -9.99 28.76
N LYS A 113 14.31 -11.30 28.68
CA LYS A 113 13.86 -11.94 27.43
C LYS A 113 12.51 -11.41 26.95
N ALA A 114 11.64 -10.94 27.86
CA ALA A 114 10.35 -10.36 27.51
C ALA A 114 10.52 -9.06 26.68
N ASP A 115 11.61 -8.32 26.91
CA ASP A 115 11.94 -7.13 26.12
C ASP A 115 12.29 -7.48 24.68
N LEU A 116 13.00 -8.60 24.46
CA LEU A 116 13.31 -9.10 23.10
C LEU A 116 12.04 -9.54 22.36
N GLU A 117 11.09 -10.17 23.04
CA GLU A 117 9.79 -10.55 22.46
C GLU A 117 8.98 -9.30 22.08
N ARG A 118 8.95 -8.29 22.95
CA ARG A 118 8.29 -7.01 22.68
C ARG A 118 8.89 -6.32 21.45
N ILE A 119 10.22 -6.30 21.34
CA ILE A 119 10.89 -5.75 20.15
C ILE A 119 10.56 -6.59 18.91
N ASP A 120 10.52 -7.93 19.01
CA ASP A 120 10.16 -8.79 17.89
C ASP A 120 8.75 -8.52 17.37
N VAL A 121 7.77 -8.37 18.27
CA VAL A 121 6.39 -8.02 17.90
C VAL A 121 6.34 -6.65 17.24
N PHE A 122 7.04 -5.65 17.80
CA PHE A 122 7.09 -4.32 17.22
C PHE A 122 7.70 -4.32 15.80
N VAL A 123 8.86 -4.95 15.61
CA VAL A 123 9.54 -5.02 14.33
C VAL A 123 8.73 -5.86 13.33
N HIS A 124 8.10 -6.95 13.78
CA HIS A 124 7.25 -7.77 12.92
C HIS A 124 6.05 -6.98 12.38
N GLY A 125 5.38 -6.19 13.23
CA GLY A 125 4.27 -5.32 12.82
C GLY A 125 4.66 -4.21 11.84
N LYS A 126 5.95 -3.85 11.75
CA LYS A 126 6.46 -2.82 10.83
C LYS A 126 7.07 -3.38 9.56
N THR A 127 7.62 -4.58 9.62
CA THR A 127 8.30 -5.20 8.48
C THR A 127 7.34 -5.68 7.40
N PHE A 128 6.02 -5.75 7.66
CA PHE A 128 5.05 -6.49 6.81
C PHE A 128 5.66 -7.77 6.26
N SER A 129 6.49 -8.42 7.08
CA SER A 129 7.20 -9.65 6.76
C SER A 129 6.22 -10.82 6.92
N THR A 130 5.02 -10.63 6.37
CA THR A 130 4.14 -11.69 5.96
C THR A 130 4.83 -12.43 4.84
N ARG A 131 5.73 -13.36 5.19
CA ARG A 131 5.85 -14.58 4.40
C ARG A 131 4.46 -15.16 4.38
N LEU A 132 3.80 -15.15 3.24
CA LEU A 132 2.59 -15.92 3.13
C LEU A 132 2.44 -16.43 1.70
N GLU A 133 3.23 -17.44 1.39
CA GLU A 133 2.81 -18.51 0.47
C GLU A 133 1.42 -19.01 0.91
N ASP A 134 1.17 -19.14 2.22
CA ASP A 134 -0.13 -19.47 2.81
C ASP A 134 -1.29 -18.44 2.60
N LEU A 135 -1.05 -17.13 2.41
CA LEU A 135 -2.10 -16.12 2.07
C LEU A 135 -2.29 -16.06 0.55
N LEU A 136 -1.25 -16.29 -0.24
CA LEU A 136 -1.39 -16.48 -1.69
C LEU A 136 -2.23 -17.72 -2.00
N GLU A 137 -2.04 -18.81 -1.24
CA GLU A 137 -2.80 -20.04 -1.38
C GLU A 137 -4.22 -19.96 -0.78
N LYS A 138 -4.44 -19.26 0.34
CA LYS A 138 -5.77 -19.19 1.00
C LYS A 138 -6.64 -18.00 0.56
N VAL A 139 -6.05 -16.88 0.18
CA VAL A 139 -6.76 -15.63 -0.17
C VAL A 139 -6.54 -15.24 -1.62
N GLY A 140 -5.38 -15.55 -2.21
CA GLY A 140 -5.14 -15.38 -3.65
C GLY A 140 -5.94 -16.35 -4.55
N ALA A 141 -6.50 -17.41 -3.97
CA ALA A 141 -7.38 -18.37 -4.65
C ALA A 141 -8.83 -17.89 -4.78
N ASP A 142 -9.26 -16.91 -3.97
CA ASP A 142 -10.64 -16.43 -3.96
C ASP A 142 -10.77 -15.14 -4.79
N GLU A 143 -11.63 -15.16 -5.81
CA GLU A 143 -11.75 -14.09 -6.82
C GLU A 143 -12.16 -12.74 -6.22
N SER A 144 -12.75 -12.77 -5.02
CA SER A 144 -13.18 -11.63 -4.20
C SER A 144 -12.02 -10.84 -3.58
N SER A 145 -10.84 -11.45 -3.46
CA SER A 145 -9.68 -10.92 -2.72
C SER A 145 -8.56 -10.44 -3.63
N ARG A 146 -8.70 -10.62 -4.95
CA ARG A 146 -7.88 -9.93 -5.94
C ARG A 146 -8.19 -8.44 -5.87
N ALA A 147 -7.18 -7.63 -5.57
CA ALA A 147 -7.31 -6.19 -5.60
C ALA A 147 -7.87 -5.76 -6.98
N THR A 148 -9.12 -5.31 -6.99
CA THR A 148 -9.74 -4.72 -8.19
C THR A 148 -8.87 -3.56 -8.63
N SER A 149 -8.22 -3.70 -9.78
CA SER A 149 -7.53 -2.60 -10.44
C SER A 149 -8.51 -1.43 -10.60
N VAL A 150 -8.03 -0.20 -10.43
CA VAL A 150 -8.85 1.01 -10.64
C VAL A 150 -9.45 1.03 -12.06
N LEU A 151 -8.79 0.41 -13.04
CA LEU A 151 -9.31 0.23 -14.40
C LEU A 151 -10.59 -0.63 -14.44
N THR A 152 -10.66 -1.72 -13.65
CA THR A 152 -11.87 -2.54 -13.52
C THR A 152 -13.03 -1.84 -12.80
N GLN A 153 -12.76 -0.80 -12.00
CA GLN A 153 -13.82 0.01 -11.39
C GLN A 153 -14.39 1.04 -12.39
N ILE A 154 -13.56 1.56 -13.30
CA ILE A 154 -14.00 2.47 -14.36
C ILE A 154 -14.94 1.75 -15.34
N ASP A 155 -14.63 0.50 -15.74
CA ASP A 155 -15.52 -0.30 -16.61
C ASP A 155 -16.90 -0.57 -15.97
N ARG A 156 -16.95 -0.72 -14.64
CA ARG A 156 -18.22 -0.86 -13.90
C ARG A 156 -18.99 0.46 -13.77
N GLY A 157 -18.30 1.60 -13.81
CA GLY A 157 -18.90 2.94 -13.75
C GLY A 157 -19.58 3.39 -15.06
N VAL A 158 -19.34 2.71 -16.18
CA VAL A 158 -19.99 2.99 -17.48
C VAL A 158 -21.42 2.45 -17.55
N VAL A 159 -21.90 1.70 -16.54
CA VAL A 159 -23.33 1.42 -16.41
C VAL A 159 -24.03 2.69 -15.91
N ILE A 160 -24.29 3.60 -16.83
CA ILE A 160 -25.17 4.75 -16.68
C ILE A 160 -26.51 4.21 -16.13
N VAL A 161 -26.72 4.40 -14.83
CA VAL A 161 -28.00 4.10 -14.18
C VAL A 161 -29.02 5.07 -14.74
N ASN A 162 -29.76 4.62 -15.76
CA ASN A 162 -30.87 5.38 -16.32
C ASN A 162 -32.04 5.32 -15.31
N PRO A 163 -32.36 6.42 -14.59
CA PRO A 163 -33.24 6.38 -13.42
C PRO A 163 -34.70 6.01 -13.75
N ARG A 164 -35.09 6.00 -15.04
CA ARG A 164 -36.43 5.62 -15.50
C ARG A 164 -36.77 4.14 -15.32
N ARG A 165 -35.78 3.22 -15.32
CA ARG A 165 -36.06 1.78 -15.18
C ARG A 165 -36.42 1.34 -13.76
N ARG A 166 -36.00 2.09 -12.73
CA ARG A 166 -36.32 1.74 -11.32
C ARG A 166 -37.78 1.99 -10.96
N ILE A 167 -38.41 3.01 -11.55
CA ILE A 167 -39.81 3.36 -11.24
C ILE A 167 -40.78 2.35 -11.88
N LEU A 168 -40.52 1.92 -13.12
CA LEU A 168 -41.32 0.92 -13.83
C LEU A 168 -41.34 -0.45 -13.13
N ASN A 169 -40.19 -0.89 -12.59
CA ASN A 169 -40.12 -2.17 -11.87
C ASN A 169 -40.76 -2.13 -10.48
N ALA A 170 -40.84 -0.95 -9.85
CA ALA A 170 -41.49 -0.78 -8.56
C ALA A 170 -43.03 -0.72 -8.69
N GLN A 171 -43.55 -0.16 -9.80
CA GLN A 171 -44.98 -0.15 -10.09
C GLN A 171 -45.50 -1.55 -10.45
N LYS A 172 -44.78 -2.29 -11.30
CA LYS A 172 -45.17 -3.65 -11.70
C LYS A 172 -45.29 -4.63 -10.52
N ARG A 173 -44.42 -4.51 -9.50
CA ARG A 173 -44.49 -5.34 -8.28
C ARG A 173 -45.67 -5.02 -7.37
N ARG A 174 -46.23 -3.80 -7.43
CA ARG A 174 -47.42 -3.42 -6.65
C ARG A 174 -48.71 -3.90 -7.31
N GLU A 175 -48.76 -3.94 -8.64
CA GLU A 175 -49.92 -4.49 -9.37
C GLU A 175 -50.05 -6.01 -9.14
N ASP A 176 -48.93 -6.75 -9.20
CA ASP A 176 -48.93 -8.21 -8.99
C ASP A 176 -49.32 -8.62 -7.55
N THR A 177 -49.17 -7.74 -6.55
CA THR A 177 -49.56 -8.05 -5.16
C THR A 177 -51.04 -7.79 -4.88
N THR A 178 -51.66 -6.82 -5.56
CA THR A 178 -53.08 -6.53 -5.39
C THR A 178 -54.01 -7.57 -6.00
N ASP A 179 -53.56 -8.30 -7.03
CA ASP A 179 -54.36 -9.35 -7.67
C ASP A 179 -54.42 -10.65 -6.86
N LEU A 180 -53.35 -10.98 -6.12
CA LEU A 180 -53.29 -12.16 -5.24
C LEU A 180 -54.24 -12.03 -4.03
N ASP A 181 -54.39 -10.83 -3.47
CA ASP A 181 -55.26 -10.59 -2.32
C ASP A 181 -56.76 -10.58 -2.72
N ALA A 182 -57.07 -10.20 -3.95
CA ALA A 182 -58.43 -10.22 -4.50
C ALA A 182 -58.95 -11.64 -4.81
N GLU A 183 -58.06 -12.57 -5.19
CA GLU A 183 -58.42 -13.98 -5.41
C GLU A 183 -58.65 -14.73 -4.09
N CYS A 184 -57.87 -14.44 -3.05
CA CYS A 184 -57.99 -15.09 -1.74
C CYS A 184 -59.33 -14.74 -1.03
N SER A 185 -59.81 -13.51 -1.22
CA SER A 185 -61.09 -13.05 -0.64
C SER A 185 -62.32 -13.68 -1.31
N LYS A 186 -62.26 -14.00 -2.62
CA LYS A 186 -63.37 -14.67 -3.34
C LYS A 186 -63.50 -16.16 -3.02
N ALA A 187 -62.41 -16.83 -2.63
CA ALA A 187 -62.40 -18.24 -2.27
C ALA A 187 -63.07 -18.54 -0.92
N THR A 188 -63.08 -17.56 0.00
CA THR A 188 -63.61 -17.72 1.37
C THR A 188 -65.13 -17.61 1.44
N ILE A 189 -65.78 -16.91 0.49
CA ILE A 189 -67.25 -16.72 0.48
C ILE A 189 -68.00 -17.89 -0.18
N ARG A 190 -67.34 -18.76 -0.96
CA ARG A 190 -67.98 -19.89 -1.66
C ARG A 190 -68.05 -21.21 -0.88
N ARG A 191 -67.58 -21.27 0.36
CA ARG A 191 -67.60 -22.50 1.20
C ARG A 191 -68.69 -22.53 2.27
N SER A 192 -69.62 -21.58 2.24
CA SER A 192 -70.75 -21.49 3.16
C SER A 192 -72.04 -21.16 2.41
N CYS A 193 -72.50 -22.11 1.60
CA CYS A 193 -73.89 -22.36 1.18
C CYS A 193 -73.98 -23.83 0.74
#